data_AF-A0A523DJR3-F1
#
_entry.id   AF-A0A523DJR3-F1
#
_cell.length_a   1.000
_cell.length_b   1.000
_cell.length_c   1.000
_cell.angle_alpha   90.00
_cell.angle_beta   90.00
_cell.angle_gamma   90.00
#
_symmetry.space_group_name_H-M   'P 1'
#
loop_
_entity.id
_entity.type
_entity.pdbx_description
1 polymer ?
#
loop_
_entity_poly.entity_id
_entity_poly.type
_entity_poly.pdbx_seq_one_letter_code
_entity_poly.pdbx_strand_id
1 'polypeptide(L)' 'LASEGVDTYVEVGSGSVLSGLIRKIDRGAHVLSVADSAGVVDAVSALAS' A
#
# COMPACT_ATOMS: atom_id res chain seq x y z
N LEU A 1 5.09 -13.12 0.23
CA LEU A 1 5.31 -11.68 0.50
C LEU A 1 5.40 -11.37 1.99
N ALA A 2 4.32 -11.45 2.77
CA ALA A 2 4.40 -11.21 4.22
C ALA A 2 5.44 -12.11 4.92
N SER A 3 5.44 -13.41 4.60
CA SER A 3 6.45 -14.37 5.07
C SER A 3 7.87 -14.12 4.54
N GLU A 4 8.01 -13.28 3.51
CA GLU A 4 9.29 -12.88 2.92
C GLU A 4 9.76 -11.53 3.47
N GLY A 5 9.08 -10.99 4.49
CA GLY A 5 9.44 -9.72 5.14
C GLY A 5 8.80 -8.48 4.52
N VAL A 6 7.84 -8.62 3.60
CA VAL A 6 7.08 -7.48 3.08
C VAL A 6 6.03 -7.04 4.10
N ASP A 7 6.18 -5.82 4.62
CA ASP A 7 5.25 -5.19 5.57
C ASP A 7 4.41 -4.07 4.95
N THR A 8 4.83 -3.54 3.80
CA THR A 8 4.25 -2.37 3.14
C THR A 8 3.81 -2.70 1.72
N TYR A 9 2.56 -2.37 1.38
CA TYR A 9 1.92 -2.67 0.11
C TYR A 9 1.42 -1.40 -0.57
N VAL A 10 1.59 -1.29 -1.88
CA VAL A 10 1.13 -0.14 -2.68
C VAL A 10 0.13 -0.62 -3.73
N GLU A 11 -1.13 -0.22 -3.60
CA GLU A 11 -2.18 -0.45 -4.61
C GLU A 11 -2.10 0.64 -5.68
N VAL A 12 -1.88 0.24 -6.92
CA VAL A 12 -1.75 1.16 -8.06
C VAL A 12 -3.01 1.07 -8.92
N GLY A 13 -3.69 2.20 -9.11
CA GLY A 13 -4.92 2.31 -9.88
C GLY A 13 -6.07 2.92 -9.09
N SER A 14 -7.24 3.02 -9.73
CA SER A 14 -8.44 3.56 -9.08
C SER A 14 -9.03 2.57 -8.07
N GLY A 15 -9.26 3.03 -6.84
CA GLY A 15 -9.97 2.27 -5.82
C GLY A 15 -9.10 1.83 -4.63
N SER A 16 -9.60 0.87 -3.87
CA SER A 16 -8.97 0.37 -2.64
C SER A 16 -9.28 -1.11 -2.35
N VAL A 17 -9.59 -1.88 -3.41
CA VAL A 17 -10.05 -3.26 -3.25
C VAL A 17 -8.92 -4.13 -2.73
N LEU A 18 -7.73 -4.05 -3.33
CA LEU A 18 -6.58 -4.85 -2.91
C LEU A 18 -6.16 -4.46 -1.49
N SER A 19 -6.21 -3.17 -1.17
CA SER A 19 -5.94 -2.65 0.16
C SER A 19 -6.88 -3.24 1.22
N GLY A 20 -8.17 -3.33 0.91
CA GLY A 20 -9.15 -3.94 1.79
C GLY A 20 -8.91 -5.44 2.00
N LEU A 21 -8.50 -6.16 0.95
CA LEU A 21 -8.15 -7.59 1.05
C LEU A 21 -6.89 -7.80 1.89
N ILE A 22 -5.84 -6.99 1.67
CA ILE A 22 -4.59 -7.06 2.45
C ILE A 22 -4.86 -6.83 3.93
N ARG A 23 -5.63 -5.81 4.31
CA ARG A 23 -5.97 -5.53 5.72
C ARG A 23 -6.79 -6.63 6.41
N LYS A 24 -7.53 -7.44 5.63
CA LYS A 24 -8.24 -8.62 6.15
C LYS A 24 -7.30 -9.80 6.38
N ILE A 25 -6.30 -9.97 5.52
CA ILE A 25 -5.29 -11.03 5.62
C ILE A 25 -4.31 -10.71 6.75
N ASP A 26 -3.81 -9.48 6.79
CA ASP A 26 -2.86 -8.98 7.76
C ASP A 26 -3.29 -7.60 8.26
N ARG A 27 -3.67 -7.53 9.54
CA ARG A 27 -4.09 -6.27 10.16
C ARG A 27 -2.92 -5.34 10.47
N GLY A 28 -1.70 -5.86 10.53
CA GLY A 28 -0.47 -5.10 10.76
C GLY A 28 0.14 -4.53 9.48
N ALA A 29 -0.34 -4.95 8.31
CA ALA A 29 0.20 -4.48 7.04
C ALA A 29 -0.01 -2.97 6.84
N HIS A 30 1.07 -2.29 6.42
CA HIS A 30 1.02 -0.92 5.93
C HIS A 30 0.54 -0.93 4.49
N VAL A 31 -0.45 -0.10 4.15
CA VAL A 31 -1.02 -0.06 2.81
C VAL A 31 -1.20 1.37 2.33
N LEU A 32 -0.68 1.63 1.14
CA LEU A 32 -0.77 2.90 0.40
C LEU A 32 -1.60 2.67 -0.87
N SER A 33 -2.36 3.67 -1.31
CA SER A 33 -3.09 3.64 -2.59
C SER A 33 -2.66 4.82 -3.45
N VAL A 34 -2.45 4.55 -4.74
CA VAL A 34 -1.91 5.51 -5.72
C VAL A 34 -2.76 5.46 -6.98
N ALA A 35 -3.57 6.49 -7.19
CA ALA A 35 -4.46 6.61 -8.35
C ALA A 35 -4.05 7.74 -9.32
N ASP A 36 -3.18 8.64 -8.90
CA ASP A 36 -2.75 9.82 -9.66
C ASP A 36 -1.33 10.28 -9.25
N SER A 37 -0.85 11.35 -9.87
CA SER A 37 0.48 11.91 -9.58
C SER A 37 0.64 12.42 -8.15
N ALA A 38 -0.43 12.90 -7.50
CA ALA A 38 -0.35 13.33 -6.10
C ALA A 38 -0.14 12.11 -5.19
N GLY A 39 -0.88 11.03 -5.43
CA GLY A 39 -0.69 9.76 -4.72
C GLY A 39 0.72 9.18 -4.89
N VAL A 40 1.35 9.36 -6.06
CA VAL A 40 2.76 8.95 -6.26
C VAL A 40 3.68 9.74 -5.34
N VAL A 41 3.52 11.05 -5.24
CA VAL A 41 4.34 11.90 -4.36
C VAL A 41 4.17 11.49 -2.90
N ASP A 42 2.93 11.28 -2.47
CA ASP A 42 2.62 10.85 -1.10
C ASP A 42 3.25 9.50 -0.77
N ALA A 43 3.16 8.52 -1.69
CA ALA A 43 3.75 7.20 -1.50
C ALA A 43 5.27 7.25 -1.44
N VAL A 44 5.93 8.04 -2.30
CA VAL A 44 7.38 8.24 -2.25
C VAL A 44 7.80 8.89 -0.93
N SER A 45 7.06 9.90 -0.45
CA SER A 45 7.34 10.53 0.83
C SER A 45 7.22 9.55 2.00
N ALA A 46 6.23 8.65 1.97
CA ALA A 46 6.03 7.65 3.01
C ALA A 46 7.14 6.57 3.04
N LEU A 47 7.71 6.23 1.88
CA LEU A 47 8.74 5.19 1.73
C LEU A 47 10.18 5.69 1.94
N ALA A 48 10.41 7.00 1.91
CA ALA A 48 11.74 7.60 2.05
C ALA A 48 12.23 7.75 3.52
N SER A 49 11.48 7.19 4.49
CA SER A 49 11.74 7.27 5.94
C SER A 49 12.27 5.95 6.47
#